data_AF-A0A7V3CCL5-F1
#
_entry.id   AF-A0A7V3CCL5-F1
#
_cell.length_a   1.000
_cell.length_b   1.000
_cell.length_c   1.000
_cell.angle_alpha   90.00
_cell.angle_beta   90.00
_cell.angle_gamma   90.00
#
_symmetry.space_group_name_H-M   'P 1'
#
loop_
_entity.id
_entity.type
_entity.pdbx_description
1 polymer ?
#
loop_
_entity_poly.entity_id
_entity_poly.type
_entity_poly.pdbx_seq_one_letter_code
_entity_poly.pdbx_strand_id
1 'polypeptide(L)'
;MKPKVFQECLDLYGADLERWPADRRSEAQAALHESEDLRRLLEQERRFEAQLAQDLPATPPGLAQSILAAAAVTRQESAAREAQAAPLARFREFLRPKPALILAGLLALGFLLGAFEAERGRTAAATDLASLYNHGEASWTSDLNSSY
;
A
#
# COMPACT_ATOMS: atom_id res chain seq x y z
N MET A 1 27.45 -27.72 22.06
CA MET A 1 26.80 -26.57 21.39
C MET A 1 27.84 -25.51 21.04
N LYS A 2 27.69 -24.77 19.92
CA LYS A 2 28.65 -23.69 19.57
C LYS A 2 28.40 -22.43 20.42
N PRO A 3 29.44 -21.70 20.85
CA PRO A 3 29.28 -20.53 21.73
C PRO A 3 28.31 -19.45 21.21
N LYS A 4 28.38 -19.13 19.92
CA LYS A 4 27.48 -18.14 19.32
C LYS A 4 26.00 -18.54 19.41
N VAL A 5 25.69 -19.81 19.17
CA VAL A 5 24.30 -20.31 19.24
C VAL A 5 23.82 -20.32 20.69
N PHE A 6 24.71 -20.60 21.65
CA PHE A 6 24.39 -20.55 23.08
C PHE A 6 24.05 -19.13 23.52
N GLN A 7 24.83 -18.14 23.06
CA GLN A 7 24.56 -16.74 23.29
C GLN A 7 23.23 -16.28 22.67
N GLU A 8 22.96 -16.65 21.42
CA GLU A 8 21.66 -16.37 20.78
C GLU A 8 20.48 -16.97 21.57
N CYS A 9 20.65 -18.14 22.16
CA CYS A 9 19.61 -18.74 23.00
C CYS A 9 19.43 -17.99 24.33
N LEU A 10 20.50 -17.49 24.94
CA LEU A 10 20.40 -16.62 26.11
C LEU A 10 19.68 -15.31 25.79
N ASP A 11 20.04 -14.67 24.67
CA ASP A 11 19.41 -13.42 24.25
C ASP A 11 17.89 -13.58 24.01
N LEU A 12 17.45 -14.76 23.54
CA LEU A 12 16.05 -15.05 23.22
C LEU A 12 15.23 -15.57 24.40
N TYR A 13 15.82 -16.43 25.24
CA TYR A 13 15.09 -17.18 26.26
C TYR A 13 15.50 -16.83 27.70
N GLY A 14 16.58 -16.08 27.88
CA GLY A 14 17.16 -15.72 29.16
C GLY A 14 17.96 -16.86 29.80
N ALA A 15 18.38 -16.64 31.05
CA ALA A 15 19.25 -17.55 31.79
C ALA A 15 18.55 -18.80 32.36
N ASP A 16 17.22 -18.88 32.26
CA ASP A 16 16.42 -20.03 32.69
C ASP A 16 16.32 -21.08 31.57
N LEU A 17 17.09 -22.17 31.71
CA LEU A 17 17.13 -23.26 30.74
C LEU A 17 15.77 -23.96 30.57
N GLU A 18 14.87 -23.90 31.56
CA GLU A 18 13.54 -24.52 31.44
C GLU A 18 12.64 -23.78 30.44
N ARG A 19 12.94 -22.51 30.13
CA ARG A 19 12.27 -21.75 29.07
C ARG A 19 12.76 -22.09 27.68
N TRP A 20 13.92 -22.73 27.56
CA TRP A 20 14.51 -23.05 26.27
C TRP A 20 13.73 -24.20 25.60
N PRO A 21 13.65 -24.23 24.25
CA PRO A 21 13.13 -25.38 23.52
C PRO A 21 13.85 -26.67 23.94
N ALA A 22 13.13 -27.80 24.02
CA ALA A 22 13.66 -29.06 24.54
C ALA A 22 14.98 -29.48 23.87
N ASP A 23 15.03 -29.38 22.54
CA ASP A 23 16.20 -29.72 21.72
C ASP A 23 17.41 -28.85 22.14
N ARG A 24 17.20 -27.53 22.27
CA ARG A 24 18.23 -26.56 22.66
C ARG A 24 18.65 -26.71 24.11
N ARG A 25 17.72 -27.04 25.01
CA ARG A 25 18.02 -27.29 26.42
C ARG A 25 18.98 -28.47 26.59
N SER A 26 18.72 -29.57 25.90
CA SER A 26 19.58 -30.76 25.96
C SER A 26 20.99 -30.48 25.43
N GLU A 27 21.10 -29.79 24.28
CA GLU A 27 22.37 -29.37 23.69
C GLU A 27 23.15 -28.41 24.61
N ALA A 28 22.44 -27.49 25.26
CA ALA A 28 23.00 -26.50 26.18
C ALA A 28 23.54 -27.17 27.45
N GLN A 29 22.78 -28.10 28.05
CA GLN A 29 23.22 -28.84 29.23
C GLN A 29 24.51 -29.63 28.94
N ALA A 30 24.58 -30.34 27.81
CA ALA A 30 25.79 -31.03 27.40
C ALA A 30 26.97 -30.06 27.21
N ALA A 31 26.74 -28.91 26.57
CA ALA A 31 27.78 -27.90 26.35
C ALA A 31 28.29 -27.26 27.65
N LEU A 32 27.41 -27.08 28.65
CA LEU A 32 27.77 -26.53 29.96
C LEU A 32 28.64 -27.50 30.78
N HIS A 33 28.44 -28.81 30.61
CA HIS A 33 29.33 -29.80 31.22
C HIS A 33 30.75 -29.72 30.67
N GLU A 34 30.89 -29.46 29.37
CA GLU A 34 32.18 -29.46 28.66
C GLU A 34 32.92 -28.12 28.72
N SER A 35 32.21 -27.00 28.78
CA SER A 35 32.81 -25.66 28.66
C SER A 35 32.61 -24.81 29.92
N GLU A 36 33.73 -24.41 30.53
CA GLU A 36 33.71 -23.43 31.62
C GLU A 36 33.31 -22.03 31.13
N ASP A 37 33.69 -21.64 29.92
CA ASP A 37 33.36 -20.33 29.36
C ASP A 37 31.84 -20.16 29.19
N LEU A 38 31.14 -21.20 28.72
CA LEU A 38 29.68 -21.15 28.62
C LEU A 38 29.00 -21.10 30.00
N ARG A 39 29.57 -21.76 31.01
CA ARG A 39 29.10 -21.65 32.40
C ARG A 39 29.26 -20.22 32.94
N ARG A 40 30.39 -19.57 32.65
CA ARG A 40 30.62 -18.17 33.03
C ARG A 40 29.64 -17.23 32.34
N LEU A 41 29.37 -17.47 31.05
CA LEU A 41 28.43 -16.66 30.27
C LEU A 41 27.00 -16.79 30.81
N LEU A 42 26.56 -18.02 31.13
CA LEU A 42 25.26 -18.25 31.79
C LEU A 42 25.17 -17.55 33.15
N GLU A 43 26.23 -17.61 33.96
CA GLU A 43 26.26 -16.97 35.27
C GLU A 43 26.24 -15.43 35.17
N GLN A 44 26.88 -14.85 34.15
CA GLN A 44 26.79 -13.42 33.87
C GLN A 44 25.35 -13.00 33.57
N GLU A 45 24.65 -13.77 32.72
CA GLU A 45 23.25 -13.49 32.40
C GLU A 45 22.35 -13.60 33.64
N ARG A 46 22.54 -14.63 34.48
CA ARG A 46 21.80 -14.76 35.75
C ARG A 46 21.98 -13.56 36.66
N ARG A 47 23.20 -13.04 36.76
CA ARG A 47 23.49 -11.85 37.58
C ARG A 47 22.82 -10.61 37.01
N PHE A 48 22.85 -10.46 35.70
CA PHE A 48 22.18 -9.37 35.00
C PHE A 48 20.66 -9.40 35.23
N GLU A 49 20.01 -10.55 35.02
CA GLU A 49 18.58 -10.72 35.30
C GLU A 49 18.24 -10.47 36.77
N ALA A 50 19.08 -10.95 37.71
CA ALA A 50 18.88 -10.72 39.13
C ALA A 50 18.99 -9.23 39.52
N GLN A 51 19.91 -8.49 38.92
CA GLN A 51 20.02 -7.04 39.10
C GLN A 51 18.78 -6.33 38.55
N LEU A 52 18.34 -6.71 37.35
CA LEU A 52 17.16 -6.14 36.73
C LEU A 52 15.90 -6.37 37.60
N ALA A 53 15.77 -7.56 38.19
CA ALA A 53 14.65 -7.90 39.05
C ALA A 53 14.63 -7.13 40.39
N GLN A 54 15.79 -6.69 40.91
CA GLN A 54 15.88 -5.95 42.18
C GLN A 54 15.33 -4.53 42.07
N ASP A 55 15.47 -3.90 40.89
CA ASP A 55 15.06 -2.52 40.66
C ASP A 55 13.60 -2.37 40.22
N LEU A 56 12.83 -3.47 40.16
CA LEU A 56 11.41 -3.38 39.83
C LEU A 56 10.61 -2.85 41.03
N PRO A 57 10.04 -1.62 40.95
CA PRO A 57 9.17 -1.14 42.01
C PRO A 57 7.95 -2.04 42.13
N ALA A 58 7.47 -2.21 43.37
CA ALA A 58 6.23 -2.93 43.63
C ALA A 58 5.11 -2.38 42.74
N THR A 59 4.44 -3.26 42.01
CA THR A 59 3.34 -2.84 41.12
C THR A 59 2.24 -2.18 41.96
N PRO A 60 1.82 -0.95 41.64
CA PRO A 60 0.76 -0.29 42.38
C PRO A 60 -0.52 -1.13 42.35
N PRO A 61 -1.25 -1.24 43.47
CA PRO A 61 -2.56 -1.88 43.46
C PRO A 61 -3.46 -1.13 42.48
N GLY A 62 -4.17 -1.85 41.62
CA GLY A 62 -5.03 -1.22 40.61
C GLY A 62 -4.39 -1.03 39.23
N LEU A 63 -3.07 -1.22 39.06
CA LEU A 63 -2.41 -0.94 37.77
C LEU A 63 -2.93 -1.82 36.63
N ALA A 64 -3.14 -3.11 36.89
CA ALA A 64 -3.71 -4.01 35.88
C ALA A 64 -5.12 -3.56 35.47
N GLN A 65 -5.94 -3.15 36.45
CA GLN A 65 -7.29 -2.65 36.17
C GLN A 65 -7.26 -1.31 35.42
N SER A 66 -6.31 -0.42 35.74
CA SER A 66 -6.18 0.87 35.04
C SER A 66 -5.70 0.71 33.60
N ILE A 67 -4.77 -0.21 33.34
CA ILE A 67 -4.33 -0.56 31.97
C ILE A 67 -5.49 -1.16 31.18
N LEU A 68 -6.24 -2.10 31.76
CA LEU A 68 -7.41 -2.71 31.10
C LEU A 68 -8.50 -1.68 30.82
N ALA A 69 -8.78 -0.77 31.77
CA ALA A 69 -9.74 0.31 31.58
C ALA A 69 -9.28 1.28 30.47
N ALA A 70 -8.00 1.67 30.47
CA ALA A 70 -7.45 2.51 29.41
C ALA A 70 -7.54 1.84 28.03
N ALA A 71 -7.20 0.57 27.93
CA ALA A 71 -7.30 -0.19 26.69
C ALA A 71 -8.75 -0.32 26.18
N ALA A 72 -9.72 -0.50 27.10
CA ALA A 72 -11.13 -0.53 26.76
C ALA A 72 -11.63 0.83 26.23
N VAL A 73 -11.22 1.94 26.85
CA VAL A 73 -11.54 3.30 26.38
C VAL A 73 -10.98 3.55 24.99
N THR A 74 -9.70 3.23 24.74
CA THR A 74 -9.10 3.39 23.41
C THR A 74 -9.82 2.59 22.33
N ARG A 75 -10.25 1.35 22.64
CA ARG A 75 -11.05 0.52 21.73
C ARG A 75 -12.43 1.13 21.47
N GLN A 76 -13.07 1.68 22.50
CA GLN A 76 -14.38 2.30 22.37
C GLN A 76 -14.32 3.60 21.55
N GLU A 77 -13.30 4.43 21.74
CA GLU A 77 -13.10 5.65 20.94
C GLU A 77 -12.82 5.34 19.47
N SER A 78 -12.02 4.31 19.18
CA SER A 78 -11.75 3.89 17.81
C SER A 78 -13.01 3.32 17.13
N ALA A 79 -13.78 2.47 17.83
CA ALA A 79 -15.06 1.98 17.33
C ALA A 79 -16.09 3.12 17.13
N ALA A 80 -16.13 4.11 18.02
CA ALA A 80 -17.00 5.27 17.90
C ALA A 80 -16.62 6.18 16.71
N ARG A 81 -15.32 6.39 16.46
CA ARG A 81 -14.84 7.13 15.28
C ARG A 81 -15.16 6.38 13.99
N GLU A 82 -15.02 5.05 13.98
CA GLU A 82 -15.35 4.22 12.82
C GLU A 82 -16.87 4.21 12.54
N ALA A 83 -17.70 4.12 13.59
CA ALA A 83 -19.16 4.22 13.47
C ALA A 83 -19.61 5.60 12.94
N GLN A 84 -18.94 6.68 13.36
CA GLN A 84 -19.21 8.04 12.87
C GLN A 84 -18.73 8.26 11.42
N ALA A 85 -17.66 7.56 11.00
CA ALA A 85 -17.14 7.65 9.64
C ALA A 85 -17.86 6.73 8.63
N ALA A 86 -18.57 5.70 9.12
CA ALA A 86 -19.29 4.73 8.30
C ALA A 86 -20.28 5.34 7.26
N PRO A 87 -21.13 6.34 7.58
CA PRO A 87 -22.04 6.92 6.59
C PRO A 87 -21.31 7.69 5.49
N LEU A 88 -20.25 8.44 5.83
CA LEU A 88 -19.41 9.16 4.87
C LEU A 88 -18.61 8.22 3.97
N ALA A 89 -18.12 7.10 4.52
CA ALA A 89 -17.42 6.07 3.76
C ALA A 89 -18.35 5.40 2.72
N ARG A 90 -19.58 5.06 3.10
CA ARG A 90 -20.60 4.51 2.18
C ARG A 90 -21.03 5.50 1.11
N PHE A 91 -21.17 6.78 1.47
CA PHE A 91 -21.51 7.83 0.50
C PHE A 91 -20.37 8.06 -0.53
N ARG A 92 -19.11 8.00 -0.09
CA ARG A 92 -17.94 8.09 -0.98
C ARG A 92 -17.82 6.88 -1.91
N GLU A 93 -18.24 5.70 -1.45
CA GLU A 93 -18.28 4.50 -2.28
C GLU A 93 -19.40 4.56 -3.34
N PHE A 94 -20.56 5.14 -3.00
CA PHE A 94 -21.62 5.42 -3.96
C PHE A 94 -21.19 6.44 -5.03
N LEU A 95 -20.38 7.42 -4.64
CA LEU A 95 -19.80 8.43 -5.52
C LEU A 95 -18.53 7.97 -6.26
N ARG A 96 -18.08 6.72 -6.12
CA ARG A 96 -17.01 6.21 -6.99
C ARG A 96 -17.58 6.06 -8.40
N PRO A 97 -17.19 6.90 -9.38
CA PRO A 97 -17.57 6.66 -10.76
C PRO A 97 -17.03 5.27 -11.13
N LYS A 98 -17.92 4.36 -11.55
CA LYS A 98 -17.50 3.07 -12.10
C LYS A 98 -16.54 3.37 -13.24
N PRO A 99 -15.37 2.71 -13.33
CA PRO A 99 -14.38 2.99 -14.37
C PRO A 99 -14.98 2.85 -15.79
N ALA A 100 -16.00 1.99 -15.93
CA ALA A 100 -16.79 1.85 -17.15
C ALA A 100 -17.53 3.13 -17.58
N LEU A 101 -18.01 3.97 -16.65
CA LEU A 101 -18.65 5.24 -16.97
C LEU A 101 -17.64 6.31 -17.40
N ILE A 102 -16.44 6.30 -16.83
CA ILE A 102 -15.35 7.21 -17.24
C ILE A 102 -14.91 6.86 -18.67
N LEU A 103 -14.71 5.56 -18.95
CA LEU A 103 -14.38 5.05 -20.29
C LEU A 103 -15.48 5.35 -21.31
N ALA A 104 -16.75 5.11 -20.95
CA ALA A 104 -17.88 5.42 -21.83
C ALA A 104 -18.01 6.93 -22.09
N GLY A 105 -17.77 7.77 -21.07
CA GLY A 105 -17.75 9.22 -21.21
C GLY A 105 -16.63 9.72 -22.13
N LEU A 106 -15.42 9.18 -21.98
CA LEU A 106 -14.29 9.51 -22.86
C LEU A 106 -14.53 9.04 -24.30
N LEU A 107 -15.10 7.84 -24.49
CA LEU A 107 -15.46 7.32 -25.82
C LEU A 107 -16.56 8.15 -26.48
N ALA A 108 -17.61 8.52 -25.73
CA ALA A 108 -18.69 9.36 -26.25
C ALA A 108 -18.19 10.76 -26.60
N LEU A 109 -17.32 11.34 -25.77
CA LEU A 109 -16.72 12.65 -26.02
C LEU A 109 -15.79 12.62 -27.24
N GLY A 110 -14.96 11.58 -27.38
CA GLY A 110 -14.12 11.37 -28.55
C GLY A 110 -14.94 11.14 -29.83
N PHE A 111 -16.04 10.40 -29.74
CA PHE A 111 -16.95 10.17 -30.87
C PHE A 111 -17.64 11.46 -31.32
N LEU A 112 -18.10 12.29 -30.37
CA LEU A 112 -18.71 13.59 -30.68
C LEU A 112 -17.72 14.57 -31.31
N LEU A 113 -16.47 14.63 -30.82
CA LEU A 113 -15.44 15.45 -31.47
C LEU A 113 -15.09 14.94 -32.88
N GLY A 114 -14.93 13.62 -33.05
CA GLY A 114 -14.60 13.03 -34.35
C GLY A 114 -15.70 13.18 -35.40
N ALA A 115 -16.97 13.05 -34.99
CA ALA A 115 -18.11 13.28 -35.89
C ALA A 115 -18.15 14.71 -36.42
N PHE A 116 -17.79 15.69 -35.59
CA PHE A 116 -17.73 17.10 -35.98
C PHE A 116 -16.62 17.39 -37.00
N GLU A 117 -15.50 16.67 -36.92
CA GLU A 117 -14.37 16.83 -37.85
C GLU A 117 -14.61 16.14 -39.19
N ALA A 118 -15.31 15.00 -39.18
CA ALA A 118 -15.75 14.32 -40.41
C ALA A 118 -16.73 15.15 -41.25
N GLU A 119 -17.55 15.98 -40.60
CA GLU A 119 -18.43 16.94 -41.29
C GLU A 119 -17.62 18.07 -41.96
N ARG A 120 -16.56 18.57 -41.30
CA ARG A 120 -15.67 19.61 -41.86
C ARG A 120 -14.83 19.11 -43.04
N GLY A 121 -14.41 17.85 -43.02
CA GLY A 121 -13.68 17.24 -44.14
C GLY A 121 -14.55 17.06 -45.39
N ARG A 122 -15.83 16.69 -45.22
CA ARG A 122 -16.79 16.55 -46.32
C ARG A 122 -17.12 17.88 -46.99
N THR A 123 -17.23 18.97 -46.23
CA THR A 123 -17.46 20.29 -46.81
C THR A 123 -16.23 20.80 -47.56
N ALA A 124 -15.02 20.57 -47.04
CA ALA A 124 -13.77 20.95 -47.71
C ALA A 124 -13.59 20.23 -49.07
N ALA A 125 -13.85 18.92 -49.11
CA ALA A 125 -13.77 18.13 -50.35
C ALA A 125 -14.84 18.56 -51.39
N ALA A 126 -16.02 18.97 -50.95
CA ALA A 126 -17.07 19.48 -51.83
C ALA A 126 -16.69 20.84 -52.46
N THR A 127 -16.05 21.74 -51.71
CA THR A 127 -15.56 23.01 -52.26
C THR A 127 -14.39 22.83 -53.23
N ASP A 128 -13.51 21.85 -53.01
CA ASP A 128 -12.36 21.61 -53.89
C ASP A 128 -12.79 21.02 -55.25
N LEU A 129 -13.79 20.12 -55.25
CA LEU A 129 -14.40 19.62 -56.48
C LEU A 129 -15.18 20.70 -57.25
N ALA A 130 -15.87 21.60 -56.55
CA ALA A 130 -16.55 22.73 -57.18
C ALA A 130 -15.57 23.74 -57.80
N SER A 131 -14.41 23.96 -57.15
CA SER A 131 -13.30 24.77 -57.64
C SER A 131 -12.70 24.20 -58.94
N LEU A 132 -12.44 22.90 -58.99
CA LEU A 132 -11.92 22.21 -60.18
C LEU A 132 -12.90 22.24 -61.37
N TYR A 133 -14.20 22.14 -61.10
CA TYR A 133 -15.20 22.24 -62.16
C TYR A 133 -15.28 23.65 -62.76
N ASN A 134 -15.21 24.69 -61.94
CA ASN A 134 -15.34 26.07 -62.38
C ASN A 134 -14.10 26.59 -63.16
N HIS A 135 -12.93 25.98 -62.97
CA HIS A 135 -11.73 26.30 -63.75
C HIS A 135 -11.66 25.64 -65.14
N GLY A 136 -12.52 24.64 -65.41
CA GLY A 136 -12.56 23.95 -66.71
C GLY A 136 -13.35 24.67 -67.81
N GLU A 137 -14.30 25.55 -67.44
CA GLU A 137 -15.15 26.25 -68.42
C GLU A 137 -14.56 27.58 -68.92
N ALA A 138 -13.56 28.15 -68.24
CA ALA A 138 -13.02 29.47 -68.58
C ALA A 138 -12.01 29.47 -69.76
N SER A 139 -11.47 28.31 -70.16
CA SER A 139 -10.42 28.24 -71.19
C SER A 139 -10.92 28.01 -72.62
N TRP A 140 -12.18 27.60 -72.83
CA TRP A 140 -12.69 27.31 -74.19
C TRP A 140 -13.41 28.48 -74.85
N THR A 141 -13.75 29.54 -74.11
CA THR A 141 -14.49 30.69 -74.64
C THR A 141 -13.59 31.79 -75.23
N SER A 142 -12.27 31.71 -75.01
CA SER A 142 -11.32 32.72 -75.51
C SER A 142 -10.86 32.50 -76.96
N ASP A 143 -11.04 31.30 -77.54
CA ASP A 143 -10.63 31.02 -78.93
C ASP A 143 -11.69 31.39 -79.98
N LEU A 144 -12.94 31.66 -79.58
CA LEU A 144 -14.00 32.05 -80.52
C LEU A 144 -14.02 33.55 -80.86
N ASN A 145 -13.14 34.36 -80.25
CA ASN A 145 -13.06 35.81 -80.47
C ASN A 145 -11.91 36.24 -81.43
N SER A 146 -11.41 35.33 -82.27
CA SER A 146 -10.30 35.60 -83.21
C SER A 146 -10.65 35.27 -84.66
N SER A 147 -11.84 35.67 -85.12
CA SER A 147 -12.17 35.74 -86.56
C SER A 147 -13.40 36.62 -86.76
N TYR A 148 -13.23 37.94 -86.67
CA TYR A 148 -13.96 38.96 -87.46
C TYR A 148 -13.19 40.28 -87.41
#